data_AF-A0A7V9DUW2-F1
#
_entry.id   AF-A0A7V9DUW2-F1
#
_cell.length_a   1.000
_cell.length_b   1.000
_cell.length_c   1.000
_cell.angle_alpha   90.00
_cell.angle_beta   90.00
_cell.angle_gamma   90.00
#
_symmetry.space_group_name_H-M   'P 1'
#
loop_
_entity.id
_entity.type
_entity.pdbx_description
1 polymer ?
#
loop_
_entity_poly.entity_id
_entity_poly.type
_entity_poly.pdbx_seq_one_letter_code
_entity_poly.pdbx_strand_id
1 'polypeptide(L)'
;MEGRLRMQRRRTNRCVVVGLSLLLLTGCTEAVTQARSTGLPSGAGADRGVTTERSPSPHAGGTLRIVAGQPDSMDPARSYLPWVWNIMRLYTRTLVTYAAAPGDAGSEVVADLATGLGVPTDGGRTWTYTLKP
;
A
#
# COMPACT_ATOMS: atom_id res chain seq x y z
N MET A 1 70.57 8.28 -14.11
CA MET A 1 69.51 8.54 -13.12
C MET A 1 69.82 7.71 -11.87
N GLU A 2 70.95 7.89 -11.17
CA GLU A 2 71.27 9.05 -10.30
C GLU A 2 70.02 9.52 -9.53
N GLY A 3 69.90 9.46 -8.21
CA GLY A 3 70.76 8.98 -7.14
C GLY A 3 70.14 9.32 -5.78
N ARG A 4 70.55 8.56 -4.75
CA ARG A 4 70.56 8.85 -3.31
C ARG A 4 69.25 8.92 -2.50
N LEU A 5 69.12 7.88 -1.66
CA LEU A 5 68.60 7.93 -0.29
C LEU A 5 69.04 9.17 0.50
N ARG A 6 68.14 9.73 1.33
CA ARG A 6 68.46 10.24 2.68
C ARG A 6 67.21 10.43 3.53
N MET A 7 67.09 9.59 4.56
CA MET A 7 66.16 9.73 5.67
C MET A 7 66.70 10.79 6.64
N GLN A 8 65.97 11.88 6.88
CA GLN A 8 66.23 12.81 8.00
C GLN A 8 64.98 13.03 8.86
N ARG A 9 64.88 12.15 9.85
CA ARG A 9 64.60 12.38 11.28
C ARG A 9 64.11 13.80 11.70
N ARG A 10 62.89 13.80 12.25
CA ARG A 10 62.34 14.58 13.40
C ARG A 10 62.58 16.10 13.44
N ARG A 11 61.50 16.88 13.59
CA ARG A 11 61.04 17.43 14.89
C ARG A 11 59.80 18.32 14.71
N THR A 12 58.82 18.05 15.57
CA THR A 12 57.64 18.84 15.88
C THR A 12 58.00 20.30 16.21
N ASN A 13 57.25 21.28 15.68
CA ASN A 13 57.16 22.62 16.24
C ASN A 13 55.69 23.05 16.30
N ARG A 14 55.34 23.60 17.46
CA ARG A 14 54.01 23.89 17.99
C ARG A 14 53.46 25.24 17.47
N CYS A 15 52.12 25.34 17.50
CA CYS A 15 51.24 26.47 17.87
C CYS A 15 51.71 27.91 17.54
N VAL A 16 50.87 28.81 17.02
CA VAL A 16 49.77 29.46 17.77
C VAL A 16 48.81 30.18 16.80
N VAL A 17 47.51 29.88 16.97
CA VAL A 17 46.26 30.69 16.98
C VAL A 17 46.42 32.18 16.55
N VAL A 18 45.57 32.79 15.72
CA VAL A 18 44.25 33.38 16.06
C VAL A 18 43.63 33.92 14.77
N GLY A 19 42.38 33.50 14.49
CA GLY A 19 41.52 34.08 13.45
C GLY A 19 40.07 33.91 13.87
N LEU A 20 39.60 34.84 14.70
CA LEU A 20 38.27 34.90 15.27
C LEU A 20 37.29 35.45 14.22
N SER A 21 36.47 34.60 13.59
CA SER A 21 35.33 35.03 12.77
C SER A 21 34.04 34.56 13.44
N LEU A 22 33.30 35.52 13.99
CA LEU A 22 32.11 35.33 14.81
C LEU A 22 30.83 35.67 13.99
N LEU A 23 29.89 34.71 13.89
CA LEU A 23 28.40 34.86 13.89
C LEU A 23 27.73 35.67 12.72
N LEU A 24 26.67 35.28 12.01
CA LEU A 24 25.49 34.42 12.22
C LEU A 24 24.83 34.05 10.88
N LEU A 25 24.32 32.81 10.77
CA LEU A 25 23.05 32.51 10.10
C LEU A 25 22.48 31.24 10.75
N THR A 26 21.77 31.48 11.85
CA THR A 26 20.76 30.61 12.44
C THR A 26 19.72 30.23 11.39
N GLY A 27 19.51 28.94 11.17
CA GLY A 27 18.48 28.43 10.28
C GLY A 27 18.33 26.91 10.33
N CYS A 28 17.49 26.46 11.26
CA CYS A 28 16.79 25.17 11.30
C CYS A 28 17.66 23.93 11.61
N THR A 29 17.84 23.62 12.90
CA THR A 29 17.09 22.55 13.59
C THR A 29 17.05 21.23 12.83
N GLU A 30 17.75 20.27 13.42
CA GLU A 30 17.55 18.83 13.31
C GLU A 30 16.06 18.48 13.31
N ALA A 31 15.46 18.43 12.12
CA ALA A 31 14.22 17.71 11.91
C ALA A 31 14.61 16.33 11.39
N VAL A 32 15.09 15.47 12.29
CA VAL A 32 14.79 14.04 12.19
C VAL A 32 13.27 13.95 12.23
N THR A 33 12.65 14.12 11.06
CA THR A 33 11.26 13.73 10.88
C THR A 33 11.32 12.22 10.86
N GLN A 34 11.15 11.67 12.06
CA GLN A 34 10.83 10.28 12.30
C GLN A 34 9.80 9.85 11.26
N ALA A 35 10.26 9.15 10.23
CA ALA A 35 9.37 8.38 9.40
C ALA A 35 8.64 7.47 10.39
N ARG A 36 7.36 7.74 10.63
CA ARG A 36 6.48 6.74 11.23
C ARG A 36 6.52 5.57 10.25
N SER A 37 7.42 4.63 10.53
CA SER A 37 7.28 3.26 10.08
C SER A 37 5.98 2.80 10.73
N THR A 38 4.86 2.99 10.04
CA THR A 38 3.75 2.05 10.19
C THR A 38 4.40 0.71 9.92
N GLY A 39 4.56 -0.09 10.97
CA GLY A 39 5.21 -1.38 10.91
C GLY A 39 4.46 -2.28 9.96
N LEU A 40 4.75 -2.16 8.66
CA LEU A 40 4.47 -3.19 7.69
C LEU A 40 5.44 -4.31 8.06
N PRO A 41 4.97 -5.46 8.57
CA PRO A 41 5.87 -6.57 8.81
C PRO A 41 6.56 -6.89 7.47
N SER A 42 7.88 -6.67 7.45
CA SER A 42 8.76 -6.90 6.30
C SER A 42 9.16 -8.38 6.16
N GLY A 43 8.52 -9.27 6.92
CA GLY A 43 8.75 -10.72 6.90
C GLY A 43 7.63 -11.56 6.26
N ALA A 44 6.69 -10.93 5.58
CA ALA A 44 5.59 -11.62 4.93
C ALA A 44 5.93 -11.88 3.46
N GLY A 45 5.94 -13.15 3.03
CA GLY A 45 6.07 -13.53 1.62
C GLY A 45 5.06 -12.82 0.72
N ALA A 46 5.28 -12.87 -0.59
CA ALA A 46 4.35 -12.32 -1.57
C ALA A 46 2.92 -12.87 -1.34
N ASP A 47 1.91 -12.06 -1.68
CA ASP A 47 0.50 -12.47 -1.72
C ASP A 47 -0.15 -12.92 -0.41
N ARG A 48 0.42 -12.60 0.77
CA ARG A 48 -0.25 -12.89 2.06
C ARG A 48 -1.63 -12.25 2.21
N GLY A 49 -1.91 -11.16 1.49
CA GLY A 49 -3.24 -10.55 1.45
C GLY A 49 -4.34 -11.48 0.91
N VAL A 50 -3.96 -12.55 0.20
CA VAL A 50 -4.90 -13.57 -0.30
C VAL A 50 -5.40 -14.46 0.83
N THR A 51 -4.56 -14.80 1.81
CA THR A 51 -4.91 -15.79 2.85
C THR A 51 -5.18 -15.18 4.22
N THR A 52 -4.73 -13.94 4.47
CA THR A 52 -4.97 -13.24 5.72
C THR A 52 -5.14 -11.74 5.49
N GLU A 53 -5.97 -11.10 6.31
CA GLU A 53 -6.02 -9.64 6.37
C GLU A 53 -4.66 -9.10 6.84
N ARG A 54 -4.16 -8.10 6.13
CA ARG A 54 -2.92 -7.40 6.47
C ARG A 54 -3.26 -6.09 7.17
N SER A 55 -2.89 -5.97 8.44
CA SER A 55 -3.10 -4.76 9.24
C SER A 55 -4.59 -4.35 9.35
N PRO A 56 -5.44 -5.18 9.98
CA PRO A 56 -6.84 -4.86 10.18
C PRO A 56 -6.99 -3.55 10.97
N SER A 57 -7.95 -2.72 10.56
CA SER A 57 -8.21 -1.42 11.18
C SER A 57 -9.70 -1.10 11.10
N PRO A 58 -10.34 -0.68 12.21
CA PRO A 58 -11.72 -0.21 12.20
C PRO A 58 -11.83 1.28 11.81
N HIS A 59 -10.71 1.98 11.59
CA HIS A 59 -10.70 3.43 11.36
C HIS A 59 -11.24 3.78 9.97
N ALA A 60 -12.29 4.61 9.92
CA ALA A 60 -12.86 5.13 8.68
C ALA A 60 -12.25 6.50 8.29
N GLY A 61 -12.25 6.80 6.98
CA GLY A 61 -11.78 8.08 6.44
C GLY A 61 -10.32 8.08 5.96
N GLY A 62 -9.93 9.17 5.29
CA GLY A 62 -8.64 9.33 4.63
C GLY A 62 -8.73 9.25 3.10
N THR A 63 -7.58 9.06 2.44
CA THR A 63 -7.49 8.95 0.98
C THR A 63 -6.85 7.63 0.60
N LEU A 64 -7.61 6.76 -0.07
CA LEU A 64 -7.09 5.55 -0.68
C LEU A 64 -6.37 5.91 -1.99
N ARG A 65 -5.06 5.69 -2.03
CA ARG A 65 -4.23 5.91 -3.23
C ARG A 65 -3.97 4.57 -3.91
N ILE A 66 -4.52 4.38 -5.10
CA ILE A 66 -4.42 3.13 -5.88
C ILE A 66 -3.46 3.36 -7.05
N VAL A 67 -2.58 2.38 -7.29
CA VAL A 67 -1.78 2.29 -8.52
C VAL A 67 -2.33 1.13 -9.33
N ALA A 68 -2.77 1.41 -10.55
CA ALA A 68 -3.36 0.42 -11.45
C ALA A 68 -2.93 0.71 -12.90
N GLY A 69 -3.13 -0.28 -13.77
CA GLY A 69 -2.95 -0.11 -15.21
C GLY A 69 -4.09 0.70 -15.85
N GLN A 70 -4.02 0.88 -17.18
CA GLN A 70 -5.11 1.48 -17.94
C GLN A 70 -6.32 0.52 -17.96
N PRO A 71 -7.54 0.97 -17.60
CA PRO A 71 -8.73 0.13 -17.72
C PRO A 71 -9.10 -0.06 -19.19
N ASP A 72 -9.66 -1.23 -19.49
CA ASP A 72 -10.28 -1.52 -20.78
C ASP A 72 -11.63 -0.83 -20.92
N SER A 73 -12.44 -0.81 -19.86
CA SER A 73 -13.68 -0.05 -19.79
C SER A 73 -14.07 0.28 -18.34
N MET A 74 -14.73 1.43 -18.14
CA MET A 74 -15.41 1.75 -16.87
C MET A 74 -16.88 1.34 -16.87
N ASP A 75 -17.41 0.94 -18.04
CA ASP A 75 -18.74 0.34 -18.16
C ASP A 75 -18.66 -1.11 -17.64
N PRO A 76 -19.37 -1.46 -16.56
CA PRO A 76 -19.29 -2.78 -15.94
C PRO A 76 -19.71 -3.91 -16.87
N ALA A 77 -20.53 -3.64 -17.90
CA ALA A 77 -20.93 -4.63 -18.88
C ALA A 77 -19.87 -4.92 -19.96
N ARG A 78 -18.77 -4.16 -19.99
CA ARG A 78 -17.78 -4.19 -21.08
C ARG A 78 -16.36 -4.55 -20.67
N SER A 79 -16.04 -4.60 -19.37
CA SER A 79 -14.69 -4.92 -18.90
C SER A 79 -14.47 -6.42 -18.72
N TYR A 80 -13.26 -6.89 -19.02
CA TYR A 80 -12.80 -8.26 -18.80
C TYR A 80 -11.44 -8.33 -18.07
N LEU A 81 -11.00 -7.23 -17.45
CA LEU A 81 -9.77 -7.20 -16.68
C LEU A 81 -10.06 -7.43 -15.18
N PRO A 82 -9.45 -8.45 -14.53
CA PRO A 82 -9.74 -8.79 -13.13
C PRO A 82 -9.51 -7.64 -12.14
N TRP A 83 -8.49 -6.81 -12.37
CA TRP A 83 -8.23 -5.67 -11.49
C TRP A 83 -9.34 -4.61 -11.61
N VAL A 84 -9.94 -4.43 -12.80
CA VAL A 84 -11.05 -3.49 -13.00
C VAL A 84 -12.28 -4.02 -12.27
N TRP A 85 -12.56 -5.33 -12.31
CA TRP A 85 -13.63 -5.93 -11.51
C TRP A 85 -13.46 -5.67 -10.01
N ASN A 86 -12.23 -5.64 -9.48
CA ASN A 86 -11.98 -5.25 -8.10
C ASN A 86 -12.31 -3.77 -7.83
N ILE A 87 -12.02 -2.86 -8.76
CA ILE A 87 -12.37 -1.45 -8.64
C ILE A 87 -13.87 -1.21 -8.81
N MET A 88 -14.56 -2.00 -9.63
CA MET A 88 -16.02 -1.96 -9.78
C MET A 88 -16.75 -2.12 -8.45
N ARG A 89 -16.23 -2.93 -7.53
CA ARG A 89 -16.79 -3.10 -6.17
C ARG A 89 -16.87 -1.79 -5.38
N LEU A 90 -16.17 -0.73 -5.80
CA LEU A 90 -16.20 0.59 -5.17
C LEU A 90 -17.30 1.51 -5.72
N TYR A 91 -17.81 1.25 -6.92
CA TYR A 91 -18.75 2.16 -7.60
C TYR A 91 -19.99 1.49 -8.20
N THR A 92 -20.05 0.16 -8.22
CA THR A 92 -21.23 -0.62 -8.61
C THR A 92 -21.64 -1.59 -7.51
N ARG A 93 -22.90 -2.01 -7.56
CA ARG A 93 -23.47 -3.07 -6.72
C ARG A 93 -24.17 -4.09 -7.60
N THR A 94 -24.26 -5.32 -7.12
CA THR A 94 -24.88 -6.46 -7.82
C THR A 94 -25.99 -7.07 -6.95
N LEU A 95 -26.79 -8.01 -7.48
CA LEU A 95 -27.78 -8.71 -6.66
C LEU A 95 -27.09 -9.49 -5.52
N VAL A 96 -26.07 -10.25 -5.89
CA VAL A 96 -25.18 -11.00 -5.00
C VAL A 96 -23.73 -10.68 -5.38
N THR A 97 -22.81 -10.81 -4.43
CA THR A 97 -21.38 -10.50 -4.61
C THR A 97 -20.51 -11.49 -3.85
N TYR A 98 -19.20 -11.44 -4.04
CA TYR A 98 -18.26 -12.23 -3.24
C TYR A 98 -17.98 -11.57 -1.89
N ALA A 99 -17.89 -12.38 -0.83
CA ALA A 99 -17.59 -11.93 0.52
C ALA A 99 -16.24 -11.19 0.57
N ALA A 100 -16.20 -10.11 1.36
CA ALA A 100 -14.96 -9.37 1.62
C ALA A 100 -14.18 -10.06 2.75
N ALA A 101 -13.57 -11.21 2.45
CA ALA A 101 -12.78 -12.00 3.37
C ALA A 101 -11.56 -12.60 2.68
N PRO A 102 -10.46 -12.85 3.41
CA PRO A 102 -9.31 -13.57 2.87
C PRO A 102 -9.61 -15.08 2.76
N GLY A 103 -8.86 -15.76 1.91
CA GLY A 103 -8.88 -17.21 1.71
C GLY A 103 -10.17 -17.69 1.05
N ASP A 104 -10.50 -18.96 1.30
CA ASP A 104 -11.66 -19.63 0.69
C ASP A 104 -12.98 -18.92 1.03
N ALA A 105 -13.07 -18.28 2.20
CA ALA A 105 -14.21 -17.48 2.60
C ALA A 105 -14.50 -16.33 1.63
N GLY A 106 -13.47 -15.76 0.97
CA GLY A 106 -13.63 -14.72 -0.04
C GLY A 106 -14.29 -15.21 -1.33
N SER A 107 -14.35 -16.53 -1.55
CA SER A 107 -15.03 -17.12 -2.71
C SER A 107 -16.52 -17.40 -2.46
N GLU A 108 -17.00 -17.17 -1.23
CA GLU A 108 -18.41 -17.33 -0.91
C GLU A 108 -19.26 -16.22 -1.55
N VAL A 109 -20.37 -16.62 -2.16
CA VAL A 109 -21.36 -15.69 -2.70
C VAL A 109 -22.31 -15.27 -1.58
N VAL A 110 -22.42 -13.96 -1.37
CA VAL A 110 -23.23 -13.32 -0.34
C VAL A 110 -24.20 -12.31 -0.95
N ALA A 111 -25.26 -11.98 -0.21
CA ALA A 111 -26.27 -11.02 -0.66
C ALA A 111 -25.72 -9.58 -0.67
N ASP A 112 -25.95 -8.84 -1.77
CA ASP A 112 -25.60 -7.42 -1.88
C ASP A 112 -26.85 -6.54 -2.03
N LEU A 113 -27.32 -6.23 -3.25
CA LEU A 113 -28.59 -5.51 -3.43
C LEU A 113 -29.79 -6.38 -3.10
N ALA A 114 -29.69 -7.69 -3.35
CA ALA A 114 -30.70 -8.63 -2.92
C ALA A 114 -30.67 -8.82 -1.39
N THR A 115 -31.79 -9.25 -0.85
CA THR A 115 -31.94 -9.63 0.56
C THR A 115 -31.43 -11.04 0.85
N GLY A 116 -31.18 -11.85 -0.19
CA GLY A 116 -30.66 -13.22 -0.10
C GLY A 116 -30.03 -13.67 -1.42
N LEU A 117 -29.68 -14.97 -1.52
CA LEU A 117 -29.01 -15.54 -2.71
C LEU A 117 -29.95 -15.84 -3.88
N GLY A 118 -31.22 -15.47 -3.75
CA GLY A 118 -32.28 -15.83 -4.69
C GLY A 118 -32.87 -17.20 -4.38
N VAL A 119 -34.13 -17.39 -4.74
CA VAL A 119 -34.86 -18.65 -4.57
C VAL A 119 -34.97 -19.34 -5.92
N PRO A 120 -34.30 -20.49 -6.13
CA PRO A 120 -34.43 -21.26 -7.37
C PRO A 120 -35.74 -22.07 -7.37
N THR A 121 -36.50 -22.00 -8.47
CA THR A 121 -37.67 -22.85 -8.75
C THR A 121 -37.52 -23.54 -10.11
N ASP A 122 -38.47 -24.41 -10.47
CA ASP A 122 -38.52 -25.10 -11.77
C ASP A 122 -37.26 -25.91 -12.11
N GLY A 123 -36.63 -26.51 -11.09
CA GLY A 123 -35.35 -27.21 -11.24
C GLY A 123 -34.15 -26.28 -11.50
N GLY A 124 -34.22 -25.02 -11.04
CA GLY A 124 -33.14 -24.04 -11.16
C GLY A 124 -33.19 -23.19 -12.43
N ARG A 125 -34.27 -23.27 -13.22
CA ARG A 125 -34.48 -22.46 -14.43
C ARG A 125 -35.07 -21.08 -14.16
N THR A 126 -35.68 -20.90 -12.99
CA THR A 126 -36.25 -19.62 -12.56
C THR A 126 -35.61 -19.22 -11.24
N TRP A 127 -35.18 -17.96 -11.13
CA TRP A 127 -34.57 -17.41 -9.93
C TRP A 127 -35.28 -16.12 -9.54
N THR A 128 -35.78 -16.08 -8.30
CA THR A 128 -36.46 -14.89 -7.76
C THR A 128 -35.57 -14.20 -6.73
N TYR A 129 -35.37 -12.89 -6.89
CA TYR A 129 -34.64 -12.04 -5.95
C TYR A 129 -35.55 -10.94 -5.41
N THR A 130 -35.43 -10.65 -4.11
CA THR A 130 -36.07 -9.51 -3.47
C THR A 130 -35.00 -8.47 -3.16
N LEU A 131 -35.17 -7.24 -3.67
CA LEU A 131 -34.24 -6.13 -3.46
C LEU A 131 -34.39 -5.53 -2.05
N LYS A 132 -33.29 -4.99 -1.54
CA LYS A 132 -33.31 -4.11 -0.37
C LYS A 132 -34.10 -2.83 -0.70
N PRO A 133 -34.83 -2.27 0.28
CA PRO A 133 -35.62 -1.05 0.10
C PRO A 133 -34.74 0.18 -0.17
#